data_AF-A0A7R9UP19-F1
#
_entry.id   AF-A0A7R9UP19-F1
#
_cell.length_a   1.000
_cell.length_b   1.000
_cell.length_c   1.000
_cell.angle_alpha   90.00
_cell.angle_beta   90.00
_cell.angle_gamma   90.00
#
_symmetry.space_group_name_H-M   'P 1'
#
loop_
_entity.id
_entity.type
_entity.pdbx_description
1 polymer ?
#
loop_
_entity_poly.entity_id
_entity_poly.type
_entity_poly.pdbx_seq_one_letter_code
_entity_poly.pdbx_strand_id
1 'polypeptide(L)'
;SRRREAVVLLVGALTGRGAWGEVHHGLVFDAGSSGTRIHVYTWNSGGSHGNFELVSDDLLKIKPGLSAFKSAPETAGESLTPLLTYAFEHIAEDKRKDAPAYL
;
A
#
# COMPACT_ATOMS: atom_id res chain seq x y z
N SER A 1 6.66 -11.29 -33.97
CA SER A 1 7.98 -10.62 -33.92
C SER A 1 7.92 -9.60 -32.79
N ARG A 2 8.38 -9.92 -31.56
CA ARG A 2 9.67 -9.47 -30.97
C ARG A 2 9.83 -7.93 -31.09
N ARG A 3 9.93 -7.09 -30.06
CA ARG A 3 10.72 -7.07 -28.80
C ARG A 3 10.09 -6.01 -27.87
N ARG A 4 9.76 -6.21 -26.60
CA ARG A 4 10.61 -6.17 -25.38
C ARG A 4 11.72 -5.10 -25.37
N GLU A 5 11.63 -4.24 -24.35
CA GLU A 5 12.68 -3.46 -23.65
C GLU A 5 13.17 -2.12 -24.25
N ALA A 6 12.81 -1.03 -23.58
CA ALA A 6 13.67 0.14 -23.41
C ALA A 6 13.33 0.81 -22.07
N VAL A 7 13.72 0.14 -20.98
CA VAL A 7 14.01 0.81 -19.71
C VAL A 7 15.40 1.42 -19.87
N VAL A 8 15.50 2.73 -20.02
CA VAL A 8 16.71 3.50 -19.67
C VAL A 8 16.29 4.86 -19.13
N LEU A 9 16.37 4.96 -17.81
CA LEU A 9 16.80 6.09 -16.99
C LEU A 9 16.65 7.50 -17.58
N LEU A 10 15.78 8.29 -16.97
CA LEU A 10 15.93 9.75 -16.91
C LEU A 10 16.35 10.14 -15.49
N VAL A 11 17.60 9.82 -15.16
CA VAL A 11 18.35 10.53 -14.11
C VAL A 11 18.66 11.90 -14.70
N GLY A 12 18.04 12.96 -14.19
CA GLY A 12 18.45 14.32 -14.55
C GLY A 12 17.37 15.38 -14.79
N ALA A 13 16.16 15.27 -14.23
CA ALA A 13 15.31 16.45 -14.01
C ALA A 13 15.70 17.15 -12.70
N LEU A 14 16.99 17.47 -12.54
CA LEU A 14 17.42 18.47 -11.58
C LEU A 14 16.86 19.81 -12.06
N THR A 15 16.13 20.50 -11.18
CA THR A 15 15.64 21.90 -11.28
C THR A 15 14.27 22.19 -11.90
N GLY A 16 13.38 21.20 -12.05
CA GLY A 16 11.99 21.44 -12.46
C GLY A 16 10.98 20.89 -11.46
N ARG A 17 10.53 21.71 -10.50
CA ARG A 17 9.38 21.40 -9.64
C ARG A 17 8.12 21.55 -10.51
N GLY A 18 7.73 20.50 -11.23
CA GLY A 18 6.58 20.53 -12.12
C GLY A 18 6.01 19.13 -12.40
N ALA A 19 4.78 18.91 -11.92
CA ALA A 19 3.82 17.85 -12.31
C ALA A 19 3.94 16.44 -11.67
N TRP A 20 4.51 16.29 -10.47
CA TRP A 20 4.25 15.09 -9.65
C TRP A 20 3.28 15.49 -8.55
N GLY A 21 2.08 14.91 -8.56
CA GLY A 21 1.11 15.09 -7.47
C GLY A 21 1.69 14.63 -6.13
N GLU A 22 1.05 15.02 -5.02
CA GLU A 22 1.39 14.45 -3.72
C GLU A 22 1.07 12.94 -3.75
N VAL A 23 2.04 12.12 -3.32
CA VAL A 23 1.85 10.67 -3.17
C VAL A 23 1.21 10.39 -1.82
N HIS A 24 0.13 9.63 -1.84
CA HIS A 24 -0.64 9.22 -0.68
C HIS A 24 -0.72 7.69 -0.62
N HIS A 25 -0.95 7.18 0.59
CA HIS A 25 -1.06 5.75 0.83
C HIS A 25 -2.28 5.45 1.71
N GLY A 26 -2.84 4.26 1.58
CA GLY A 26 -3.99 3.82 2.36
C GLY A 26 -3.96 2.32 2.55
N LEU A 27 -4.26 1.89 3.77
CA LEU A 27 -4.24 0.49 4.16
C LEU A 27 -5.68 0.00 4.32
N VAL A 28 -6.03 -1.09 3.63
CA VAL A 28 -7.32 -1.75 3.80
C VAL A 28 -7.11 -3.21 4.14
N PHE A 29 -7.59 -3.63 5.29
CA PHE A 29 -7.58 -5.01 5.71
C PHE A 29 -8.91 -5.69 5.33
N ASP A 30 -8.83 -6.91 4.81
CA ASP A 30 -9.98 -7.78 4.56
C ASP A 30 -9.91 -8.97 5.51
N ALA A 31 -10.71 -8.89 6.58
CA ALA A 31 -10.74 -9.82 7.70
C ALA A 31 -11.67 -11.03 7.45
N GLY A 32 -11.27 -11.90 6.52
CA GLY A 32 -11.99 -13.14 6.23
C GLY A 32 -11.72 -14.27 7.22
N SER A 33 -12.57 -15.30 7.22
CA SER A 33 -12.34 -16.52 8.02
C SER A 33 -11.26 -17.44 7.47
N SER A 34 -11.10 -17.47 6.14
CA SER A 34 -10.09 -18.27 5.44
C SER A 34 -8.70 -17.64 5.41
N GLY A 35 -8.54 -16.46 5.99
CA GLY A 35 -7.32 -15.66 5.97
C GLY A 35 -7.63 -14.16 5.97
N THR A 36 -6.68 -13.40 6.49
CA THR A 36 -6.73 -11.93 6.52
C THR A 36 -5.82 -11.39 5.42
N ARG A 37 -6.26 -10.35 4.71
CA ARG A 37 -5.47 -9.67 3.67
C ARG A 37 -5.21 -8.22 4.08
N ILE A 38 -4.14 -7.65 3.55
CA ILE A 38 -3.94 -6.20 3.50
C ILE A 38 -3.75 -5.78 2.04
N HIS A 39 -4.42 -4.71 1.66
CA HIS A 39 -4.15 -3.93 0.47
C HIS A 39 -3.42 -2.66 0.88
N VAL A 40 -2.31 -2.36 0.20
CA VAL A 40 -1.58 -1.11 0.31
C VAL A 40 -1.83 -0.35 -0.97
N TYR A 41 -2.73 0.63 -0.91
CA TYR A 41 -3.02 1.51 -2.03
C TYR A 41 -2.03 2.66 -2.04
N THR A 42 -1.44 2.93 -3.20
CA THR A 42 -0.65 4.14 -3.45
C THR A 42 -1.33 4.94 -4.53
N TRP A 43 -1.53 6.24 -4.32
CA TRP A 43 -2.11 7.11 -5.35
C TRP A 43 -1.45 8.49 -5.37
N ASN A 44 -1.47 9.13 -6.53
CA ASN A 44 -1.08 10.52 -6.69
C ASN A 44 -2.33 11.41 -6.62
N SER A 45 -2.24 12.52 -5.88
CA SER A 45 -3.20 13.63 -5.98
C SER A 45 -2.53 14.84 -6.61
N GLY A 46 -2.96 15.25 -7.79
CA GLY A 46 -2.39 16.43 -8.45
C GLY A 46 -2.91 16.69 -9.86
N GLY A 47 -2.62 17.89 -10.38
CA GLY A 47 -3.09 18.36 -11.68
C GLY A 47 -4.19 19.41 -11.58
N SER A 48 -4.50 20.09 -12.70
CA SER A 48 -5.42 21.24 -12.78
C SER A 48 -6.88 20.94 -12.40
N HIS A 49 -7.22 19.67 -12.14
CA HIS A 49 -8.59 19.21 -11.86
C HIS A 49 -8.72 18.34 -10.60
N GLY A 50 -7.68 18.20 -9.77
CA GLY A 50 -7.76 17.38 -8.55
C GLY A 50 -7.96 15.89 -8.83
N ASN A 51 -7.38 15.39 -9.92
CA ASN A 51 -7.50 13.99 -10.30
C ASN A 51 -6.74 13.09 -9.31
N PHE A 52 -7.33 11.93 -9.05
CA PHE A 52 -6.71 10.82 -8.33
C PHE A 52 -6.24 9.78 -9.34
N GLU A 53 -4.98 9.39 -9.26
CA GLU A 53 -4.41 8.32 -10.08
C GLU A 53 -3.92 7.20 -9.17
N LEU A 54 -4.50 6.02 -9.29
CA LEU A 54 -4.01 4.82 -8.59
C LEU A 54 -2.67 4.40 -9.20
N VAL A 55 -1.65 4.35 -8.37
CA VAL A 55 -0.28 3.96 -8.73
C VAL A 55 -0.07 2.46 -8.47
N SER A 56 -0.47 1.96 -7.29
CA SER A 56 -0.36 0.55 -6.94
C SER A 56 -1.46 0.07 -5.98
N ASP A 57 -1.70 -1.24 -6.02
CA ASP A 57 -2.48 -2.01 -5.05
C ASP A 57 -1.64 -3.24 -4.69
N ASP A 58 -0.81 -3.10 -3.65
CA ASP A 58 0.09 -4.15 -3.19
C ASP A 58 -0.61 -5.02 -2.15
N LEU A 59 -0.68 -6.33 -2.38
CA LEU A 59 -1.51 -7.25 -1.62
C LEU A 59 -0.69 -8.35 -0.93
N LEU A 60 -0.95 -8.54 0.36
CA LEU A 60 -0.51 -9.72 1.11
C LEU A 60 -1.69 -10.40 1.80
N LYS A 61 -1.74 -11.74 1.74
CA LYS A 61 -2.69 -12.59 2.48
C LYS A 61 -1.95 -13.51 3.44
N ILE A 62 -2.45 -13.60 4.67
CA ILE A 62 -1.99 -14.56 5.68
C ILE A 62 -3.11 -15.53 6.11
N LYS A 63 -2.72 -16.60 6.81
CA LYS A 63 -3.61 -17.58 7.44
C LYS A 63 -3.14 -17.87 8.88
N PRO A 64 -4.04 -18.23 9.81
CA PRO A 64 -5.49 -18.24 9.65
C PRO A 64 -6.08 -16.82 9.57
N GLY A 65 -7.38 -16.70 9.32
CA GLY A 65 -8.07 -15.41 9.33
C GLY A 65 -8.46 -14.95 10.74
N LEU A 66 -8.85 -13.68 10.90
CA LEU A 66 -9.19 -13.12 12.22
C LEU A 66 -10.29 -13.89 12.97
N SER A 67 -11.22 -14.53 12.24
CA SER A 67 -12.28 -15.33 12.89
C SER A 67 -11.75 -16.52 13.69
N ALA A 68 -10.54 -17.01 13.40
CA ALA A 68 -9.93 -18.12 14.14
C ALA A 68 -9.55 -17.71 15.58
N PHE A 69 -9.42 -16.42 15.85
CA PHE A 69 -9.04 -15.87 17.15
C PHE A 69 -10.25 -15.45 18.00
N LYS A 70 -11.48 -15.81 17.61
CA LYS A 70 -12.71 -15.43 18.32
C LYS A 70 -12.70 -15.79 19.82
N SER A 71 -12.03 -16.89 20.19
CA SER A 71 -11.92 -17.35 21.58
C SER A 71 -10.76 -16.71 22.36
N ALA A 72 -9.85 -16.00 21.68
CA ALA A 72 -8.71 -15.32 22.27
C ALA A 72 -8.42 -13.98 21.53
N PRO A 73 -9.34 -13.00 21.56
CA PRO A 73 -9.24 -11.77 20.77
C PRO A 73 -7.97 -10.95 21.03
N GLU A 74 -7.38 -11.07 22.22
CA GLU A 74 -6.12 -10.43 22.59
C GLU A 74 -4.94 -10.86 21.71
N THR A 75 -4.99 -12.08 21.15
CA THR A 75 -3.95 -12.61 20.24
C THR A 75 -4.18 -12.24 18.77
N ALA A 76 -5.36 -11.71 18.44
CA ALA A 76 -5.71 -11.34 17.07
C ALA A 76 -4.82 -10.23 16.52
N GLY A 77 -4.42 -9.27 17.36
CA GLY A 77 -3.56 -8.15 16.97
C GLY A 77 -2.17 -8.61 16.51
N GLU A 78 -1.55 -9.55 17.25
CA GLU A 78 -0.24 -10.10 16.90
C GLU A 78 -0.26 -10.80 15.54
N SER A 79 -1.38 -11.43 15.20
CA SER A 79 -1.56 -12.09 13.89
C SER A 79 -1.46 -11.12 12.71
N LEU A 80 -1.71 -9.82 12.91
CA LEU A 80 -1.65 -8.79 11.86
C LEU A 80 -0.24 -8.24 11.64
N THR A 81 0.73 -8.57 12.50
CA THR A 81 2.11 -8.06 12.41
C THR A 81 2.75 -8.29 11.02
N PRO A 82 2.65 -9.48 10.40
CA PRO A 82 3.23 -9.69 9.07
C PRO A 82 2.61 -8.79 7.99
N LEU A 83 1.33 -8.47 8.11
CA LEU A 83 0.63 -7.58 7.19
C LEU A 83 1.10 -6.12 7.34
N LEU A 84 1.29 -5.66 8.58
CA LEU A 84 1.82 -4.31 8.85
C LEU A 84 3.27 -4.17 8.41
N THR A 85 4.11 -5.18 8.65
CA THR A 85 5.50 -5.20 8.16
C THR A 85 5.54 -5.07 6.64
N TYR A 86 4.72 -5.86 5.93
CA TYR A 86 4.60 -5.77 4.48
C TYR A 86 4.16 -4.38 4.02
N ALA A 87 3.17 -3.75 4.67
CA ALA A 87 2.80 -2.38 4.36
C ALA A 87 3.95 -1.38 4.53
N PHE A 88 4.72 -1.51 5.60
CA PHE A 88 5.83 -0.58 5.88
C PHE A 88 7.05 -0.75 4.97
N GLU A 89 7.15 -1.87 4.24
CA GLU A 89 8.10 -2.04 3.14
C GLU A 89 7.71 -1.21 1.90
N HIS A 90 6.42 -0.89 1.74
CA HIS A 90 5.88 -0.12 0.60
C HIS A 90 5.69 1.37 0.93
N ILE A 91 5.63 1.74 2.21
CA ILE A 91 5.39 3.12 2.66
C ILE A 91 6.63 3.70 3.33
N ALA A 92 7.14 4.81 2.78
CA ALA A 92 8.23 5.59 3.36
C ALA A 92 7.90 6.04 4.80
N GLU A 93 8.90 6.02 5.68
CA GLU A 93 8.71 6.22 7.13
C GLU A 93 8.00 7.53 7.49
N ASP A 94 8.32 8.62 6.81
CA ASP A 94 7.73 9.94 7.01
C ASP A 94 6.25 10.03 6.57
N LYS A 95 5.81 9.08 5.72
CA LYS A 95 4.43 8.99 5.20
C LYS A 95 3.54 8.04 5.99
N ARG A 96 4.11 7.15 6.82
CA ARG A 96 3.35 6.14 7.58
C ARG A 96 2.31 6.77 8.50
N LYS A 97 2.63 7.90 9.13
CA LYS A 97 1.72 8.62 10.04
C LYS A 97 0.48 9.22 9.33
N ASP A 98 0.57 9.43 8.02
CA ASP A 98 -0.47 10.06 7.22
C ASP A 98 -1.32 9.03 6.45
N ALA A 99 -0.90 7.74 6.47
CA ALA A 99 -1.61 6.66 5.80
C ALA A 99 -2.78 6.17 6.68
N PRO A 100 -4.05 6.43 6.33
CA PRO A 100 -5.18 5.87 7.06
C PRO A 100 -5.21 4.35 6.90
N ALA A 101 -5.68 3.66 7.95
CA ALA A 101 -5.88 2.23 7.95
C ALA A 101 -7.34 1.89 8.28
N TYR A 102 -7.91 0.95 7.53
CA TYR A 102 -9.29 0.48 7.69
C TYR A 102 -9.28 -1.05 7.84
N LEU A 103 -9.99 -1.56 8.85
CA LEU A 103 -10.14 -2.99 9.15
C LEU A 103 -11.63 -3.33 9.33
#